data_AF-A0A015K4K0-F1
#
_entry.id   AF-A0A015K4K0-F1
#
_cell.length_a   1.000
_cell.length_b   1.000
_cell.length_c   1.000
_cell.angle_alpha   90.00
_cell.angle_beta   90.00
_cell.angle_gamma   90.00
#
_symmetry.space_group_name_H-M   'P 1'
#
loop_
_entity.id
_entity.type
_entity.pdbx_description
1 polymer ?
#
loop_
_entity_poly.entity_id
_entity_poly.type
_entity_poly.pdbx_seq_one_letter_code
_entity_poly.pdbx_strand_id
1 'polypeptide(L)'
;MSLAKARKGLKTEKKGGKVSPEQKILNQFLEAPKDKHKKKDKKFKFTQFDPEHADAAYNITVEFMEIANKNPENAIEKVIEYAKKASETSDPELVRHALMMFVTHHPSARNKNLRIPPLIKRSKIITKKSCLSSLLLKNKRLVELWKLS
;
A
#
# COMPACT_ATOMS: atom_id res chain seq x y z
N MET A 1 27.91 -12.22 5.12
CA MET A 1 27.28 -11.43 4.04
C MET A 1 26.66 -10.18 4.64
N SER A 2 27.09 -8.96 4.27
CA SER A 2 26.60 -7.72 4.91
C SER A 2 25.19 -7.32 4.43
N LEU A 3 24.38 -6.74 5.32
CA LEU A 3 23.04 -6.19 5.03
C LEU A 3 23.01 -5.19 3.85
N ALA A 4 24.16 -4.59 3.51
CA ALA A 4 24.30 -3.71 2.36
C ALA A 4 24.15 -4.43 1.01
N LYS A 5 24.52 -5.72 0.92
CA LYS A 5 24.36 -6.51 -0.32
C LYS A 5 22.90 -6.90 -0.58
N ALA A 6 22.08 -7.07 0.45
CA ALA A 6 20.66 -7.40 0.32
C ALA A 6 19.80 -6.23 -0.23
N ARG A 7 20.27 -4.98 -0.09
CA ARG A 7 19.57 -3.79 -0.59
C ARG A 7 19.74 -3.53 -2.09
N LYS A 8 20.70 -4.19 -2.76
CA LYS A 8 20.93 -4.02 -4.22
C LYS A 8 19.88 -4.72 -5.09
N GLY A 9 19.08 -5.63 -4.53
CA GLY A 9 18.07 -6.41 -5.27
C GLY A 9 16.68 -5.76 -5.34
N LEU A 10 16.38 -4.79 -4.48
CA LEU A 10 15.10 -4.10 -4.53
C LEU A 10 15.16 -3.03 -5.62
N LYS A 11 14.84 -3.44 -6.86
CA LYS A 11 14.60 -2.55 -8.00
C LYS A 11 13.49 -1.58 -7.60
N THR A 12 13.80 -0.50 -6.89
CA THR A 12 12.94 0.67 -6.83
C THR A 12 12.94 1.27 -8.22
N GLU A 13 11.80 1.84 -8.64
CA GLU A 13 11.60 2.44 -9.95
C GLU A 13 12.87 3.16 -10.41
N LYS A 14 13.41 2.79 -11.58
CA LYS A 14 14.44 3.63 -12.23
C LYS A 14 13.87 5.04 -12.25
N LYS A 15 14.51 5.98 -11.54
CA LYS A 15 14.17 7.40 -11.61
C LYS A 15 14.19 7.78 -13.10
N GLY A 16 13.01 7.98 -13.70
CA GLY A 16 12.86 8.33 -15.12
C GLY A 16 12.11 7.33 -16.02
N GLY A 17 11.61 6.20 -15.53
CA GLY A 17 10.73 5.31 -16.33
C GLY A 17 9.32 5.90 -16.53
N LYS A 18 8.81 5.91 -17.77
CA LYS A 18 7.40 6.26 -18.05
C LYS A 18 6.49 5.27 -17.31
N VAL A 19 5.65 5.77 -16.41
CA VAL A 19 4.67 4.96 -15.68
C VAL A 19 3.46 4.70 -16.58
N SER A 20 3.09 3.43 -16.76
CA SER A 20 1.88 3.02 -17.51
C SER A 20 0.63 3.75 -16.99
N PRO A 21 -0.34 4.12 -17.85
CA PRO A 21 -1.59 4.75 -17.41
C PRO A 21 -2.29 3.93 -16.32
N GLU A 22 -2.39 2.61 -16.47
CA GLU A 22 -3.02 1.72 -15.49
C GLU A 22 -2.30 1.74 -14.14
N GLN A 23 -0.96 1.78 -14.16
CA GLN A 23 -0.15 1.89 -12.96
C GLN A 23 -0.39 3.22 -12.22
N LYS A 24 -0.64 4.32 -12.96
CA LYS A 24 -1.01 5.61 -12.36
C LYS A 24 -2.36 5.53 -11.66
N ILE A 25 -3.35 4.90 -12.30
CA ILE A 25 -4.69 4.73 -11.74
C ILE A 25 -4.62 3.87 -10.46
N LEU A 26 -3.87 2.75 -10.51
CA LEU A 26 -3.65 1.88 -9.35
C LEU A 26 -2.99 2.63 -8.20
N ASN A 27 -1.92 3.37 -8.48
CA ASN A 27 -1.21 4.17 -7.48
C ASN A 27 -2.13 5.21 -6.84
N GLN A 28 -2.92 5.92 -7.65
CA GLN A 28 -3.87 6.93 -7.17
C GLN A 28 -4.92 6.32 -6.23
N PHE A 29 -5.41 5.11 -6.53
CA PHE A 29 -6.38 4.42 -5.67
C PHE A 29 -5.77 3.95 -4.34
N LEU A 30 -4.56 3.40 -4.39
CA LEU A 30 -3.86 2.84 -3.22
C LEU A 30 -3.18 3.89 -2.34
N GLU A 31 -2.96 5.11 -2.82
CA GLU A 31 -2.39 6.20 -2.02
C GLU A 31 -3.31 6.59 -0.85
N ALA A 32 -2.70 6.85 0.31
CA ALA A 32 -3.46 7.31 1.48
C ALA A 32 -4.18 8.62 1.15
N PRO A 33 -5.46 8.79 1.56
CA PRO A 33 -6.14 10.06 1.41
C PRO A 33 -5.28 11.17 2.04
N LYS A 34 -5.15 12.30 1.35
CA LYS A 34 -4.32 13.43 1.80
C LYS A 34 -4.97 14.21 2.95
N ASP A 35 -6.24 13.91 3.26
CA ASP A 35 -7.04 14.64 4.23
C ASP A 35 -6.41 14.62 5.62
N LYS A 36 -6.07 15.83 6.08
CA LYS A 36 -5.73 16.12 7.46
C LYS A 36 -7.05 16.19 8.23
N HIS A 37 -7.23 15.35 9.24
CA HIS A 37 -8.26 15.50 10.26
C HIS A 37 -9.74 15.44 9.82
N LYS A 38 -10.14 14.51 8.96
CA LYS A 38 -11.54 14.04 9.04
C LYS A 38 -11.61 12.97 10.11
N LYS A 39 -12.30 13.27 11.23
CA LYS A 39 -12.77 12.27 12.19
C LYS A 39 -13.62 11.29 11.39
N LYS A 40 -13.02 10.22 10.88
CA LYS A 40 -13.79 9.08 10.39
C LYS A 40 -14.48 8.50 11.61
N ASP A 41 -15.79 8.32 11.49
CA ASP A 41 -16.58 7.68 12.54
C ASP A 41 -15.87 6.39 12.96
N LYS A 42 -15.78 6.12 14.25
CA LYS A 42 -15.09 4.94 14.84
C LYS A 42 -15.71 3.60 14.42
N LYS A 43 -16.48 3.54 13.34
CA LYS A 43 -17.11 2.32 12.87
C LYS A 43 -16.12 1.58 11.98
N PHE A 44 -15.71 0.42 12.49
CA PHE A 44 -15.02 -0.66 11.81
C PHE A 44 -13.69 -0.28 11.14
N LYS A 45 -12.59 -0.75 11.74
CA LYS A 45 -11.27 -0.67 11.12
C LYS A 45 -10.92 -2.06 10.61
N PHE A 46 -10.76 -2.20 9.30
CA PHE A 46 -10.29 -3.45 8.71
C PHE A 46 -9.02 -3.97 9.39
N THR A 47 -8.98 -5.28 9.64
CA THR A 47 -7.80 -6.01 10.11
C THR A 47 -7.77 -7.38 9.46
N GLN A 48 -6.63 -7.74 8.88
CA GLN A 48 -6.43 -9.05 8.23
C GLN A 48 -6.40 -10.24 9.22
N PHE A 49 -6.28 -9.95 10.51
CA PHE A 49 -6.17 -10.97 11.56
C PHE A 49 -7.53 -11.42 12.09
N ASP A 50 -8.59 -10.72 11.73
CA ASP A 50 -9.95 -11.12 12.02
C ASP A 50 -10.45 -12.00 10.85
N PRO A 51 -10.88 -13.24 11.10
CA PRO A 51 -11.34 -14.14 10.05
C PRO A 51 -12.49 -13.55 9.23
N GLU A 52 -13.45 -12.86 9.87
CA GLU A 52 -14.61 -12.30 9.15
C GLU A 52 -14.17 -11.23 8.13
N HIS A 53 -13.20 -10.41 8.52
CA HIS A 53 -12.62 -9.41 7.62
C HIS A 53 -11.77 -10.03 6.51
N ALA A 54 -11.00 -11.07 6.84
CA ALA A 54 -10.18 -11.78 5.87
C ALA A 54 -11.06 -12.42 4.79
N ASP A 55 -12.15 -13.07 5.19
CA ASP A 55 -13.12 -13.68 4.30
C ASP A 55 -13.85 -12.63 3.45
N ALA A 56 -14.26 -11.50 4.05
CA ALA A 56 -14.86 -10.40 3.31
C ALA A 56 -13.92 -9.80 2.25
N ALA A 57 -12.63 -9.63 2.59
CA ALA A 57 -11.62 -9.17 1.63
C ALA A 57 -11.35 -10.21 0.53
N TYR A 58 -11.38 -11.49 0.88
CA TYR A 58 -11.25 -12.58 -0.09
C TYR A 58 -12.43 -12.59 -1.07
N ASN A 59 -13.66 -12.47 -0.60
CA ASN A 59 -14.86 -12.44 -1.45
C ASN A 59 -14.82 -11.30 -2.47
N ILE A 60 -14.45 -10.08 -2.05
CA ILE A 60 -14.25 -8.96 -2.98
C ILE A 60 -13.12 -9.23 -3.97
N THR A 61 -12.06 -9.93 -3.54
CA THR A 61 -10.98 -10.34 -4.44
C THR A 61 -11.49 -11.31 -5.51
N VAL A 62 -12.34 -12.28 -5.15
CA VAL A 62 -12.97 -13.21 -6.09
C VAL A 62 -13.79 -12.44 -7.13
N GLU A 63 -14.60 -11.46 -6.70
CA GLU A 63 -15.36 -10.59 -7.61
C GLU A 63 -14.44 -9.84 -8.58
N PHE A 64 -13.30 -9.30 -8.10
CA PHE A 64 -12.30 -8.69 -8.98
C PHE A 64 -11.73 -9.67 -10.01
N MET A 65 -11.44 -10.91 -9.60
CA MET A 65 -10.96 -11.96 -10.53
C MET A 65 -12.01 -12.25 -11.60
N GLU A 66 -13.29 -12.37 -11.23
CA GLU A 66 -14.37 -12.63 -12.17
C GLU A 66 -14.56 -11.49 -13.18
N ILE A 67 -14.55 -10.24 -12.70
CA ILE A 67 -14.66 -9.06 -13.57
C ILE A 67 -13.51 -9.00 -14.57
N ALA A 68 -12.29 -9.30 -14.11
CA ALA A 68 -11.11 -9.32 -14.95
C ALA A 68 -11.16 -10.45 -16.00
N ASN A 69 -11.61 -11.64 -15.61
CA ASN A 69 -11.76 -12.78 -16.53
C ASN A 69 -12.84 -12.51 -17.59
N LYS A 70 -13.94 -11.84 -17.24
CA LYS A 70 -15.00 -11.45 -18.18
C LYS A 70 -14.53 -10.38 -19.19
N ASN A 71 -13.52 -9.59 -18.85
CA ASN A 71 -13.07 -8.44 -19.65
C ASN A 71 -11.53 -8.48 -19.86
N PRO A 72 -11.00 -9.42 -20.66
CA PRO A 72 -9.55 -9.62 -20.76
C PRO A 72 -8.78 -8.39 -21.28
N GLU A 73 -9.35 -7.66 -22.24
CA GLU A 73 -8.74 -6.46 -22.84
C GLU A 73 -8.56 -5.33 -21.81
N ASN A 74 -9.63 -5.02 -21.06
CA ASN A 74 -9.70 -3.87 -20.15
C ASN A 74 -9.86 -4.27 -18.67
N ALA A 75 -9.29 -5.42 -18.30
CA ALA A 75 -9.49 -6.05 -16.99
C ALA A 75 -9.21 -5.11 -15.82
N ILE A 76 -8.08 -4.40 -15.85
CA ILE A 76 -7.62 -3.57 -14.74
C ILE A 76 -8.50 -2.33 -14.56
N GLU A 77 -8.91 -1.68 -15.66
CA GLU A 77 -9.77 -0.51 -15.60
C GLU A 77 -11.12 -0.86 -14.98
N LYS A 78 -11.72 -1.98 -15.42
CA LYS A 78 -12.99 -2.47 -14.88
C LYS A 78 -12.92 -2.85 -13.40
N VAL A 79 -11.84 -3.51 -12.98
CA VAL A 79 -11.60 -3.83 -11.57
C VAL A 79 -11.49 -2.56 -10.74
N ILE A 80 -10.80 -1.52 -11.22
CA ILE A 80 -10.65 -0.26 -10.49
C ILE A 80 -11.97 0.53 -10.46
N GLU A 81 -12.74 0.54 -11.55
CA GLU A 81 -14.10 1.10 -11.57
C GLU A 81 -14.98 0.45 -10.50
N TYR A 82 -14.94 -0.88 -10.40
CA TYR A 82 -15.67 -1.62 -9.37
C TYR A 82 -15.14 -1.31 -7.97
N ALA A 83 -13.81 -1.25 -7.79
CA ALA A 83 -13.20 -0.91 -6.50
C ALA A 83 -13.61 0.48 -6.00
N LYS A 84 -13.77 1.47 -6.89
CA LYS A 84 -14.30 2.80 -6.53
C LYS A 84 -15.73 2.69 -5.98
N LYS A 85 -16.61 1.97 -6.67
CA LYS A 85 -17.99 1.74 -6.22
C LYS A 85 -18.04 1.00 -4.88
N ALA A 86 -17.24 -0.08 -4.75
CA ALA A 86 -17.16 -0.85 -3.51
C ALA A 86 -16.63 -0.01 -2.33
N SER A 87 -15.74 0.96 -2.58
CA SER A 87 -15.20 1.83 -1.54
C SER A 87 -16.20 2.88 -1.01
N GLU A 88 -17.31 3.09 -1.71
CA GLU A 88 -18.40 3.95 -1.24
C GLU A 88 -19.32 3.21 -0.27
N THR A 89 -19.48 1.88 -0.45
CA THR A 89 -20.36 1.04 0.37
C THR A 89 -19.65 0.34 1.52
N SER A 90 -18.38 -0.04 1.34
CA SER A 90 -17.59 -0.83 2.30
C SER A 90 -16.36 -0.08 2.82
N ASP A 91 -15.65 -0.65 3.81
CA ASP A 91 -14.45 -0.02 4.35
C ASP A 91 -13.39 0.14 3.24
N PRO A 92 -12.92 1.37 2.95
CA PRO A 92 -11.90 1.59 1.94
C PRO A 92 -10.59 0.82 2.21
N GLU A 93 -10.24 0.53 3.47
CA GLU A 93 -9.05 -0.27 3.78
C GLU A 93 -9.20 -1.73 3.35
N LEU A 94 -10.40 -2.28 3.49
CA LEU A 94 -10.75 -3.64 3.04
C LEU A 94 -10.64 -3.74 1.51
N VAL A 95 -11.23 -2.79 0.77
CA VAL A 95 -11.18 -2.79 -0.70
C VAL A 95 -9.75 -2.64 -1.21
N ARG A 96 -8.93 -1.80 -0.54
CA ARG A 96 -7.50 -1.66 -0.86
C ARG A 96 -6.75 -2.96 -0.64
N HIS A 97 -7.06 -3.69 0.43
CA HIS A 97 -6.47 -5.00 0.69
C HIS A 97 -6.82 -6.01 -0.42
N ALA A 98 -8.09 -6.12 -0.77
CA ALA A 98 -8.55 -6.98 -1.85
C ALA A 98 -7.89 -6.63 -3.21
N LEU A 99 -7.74 -5.34 -3.51
CA LEU A 99 -7.06 -4.91 -4.75
C LEU A 99 -5.57 -5.30 -4.77
N MET A 100 -4.89 -5.26 -3.62
CA MET A 100 -3.50 -5.72 -3.52
C MET A 100 -3.38 -7.23 -3.73
N MET A 101 -4.34 -8.01 -3.23
CA MET A 101 -4.42 -9.45 -3.50
C MET A 101 -4.62 -9.72 -4.99
N PHE A 102 -5.57 -9.02 -5.63
CA PHE A 102 -5.80 -9.12 -7.08
C PHE A 102 -4.54 -8.84 -7.90
N VAL A 103 -3.84 -7.73 -7.62
CA VAL A 103 -2.62 -7.35 -8.36
C VAL A 103 -1.51 -8.40 -8.21
N THR A 104 -1.45 -9.06 -7.06
CA THR A 104 -0.43 -10.07 -6.77
C THR A 104 -0.68 -11.40 -7.49
N HIS A 105 -1.95 -11.78 -7.66
CA HIS A 105 -2.31 -13.13 -8.13
C HIS A 105 -2.83 -13.18 -9.58
N HIS A 106 -3.48 -12.13 -10.10
CA HIS A 106 -4.13 -12.20 -11.41
C HIS A 106 -3.13 -12.11 -12.58
N PRO A 107 -3.24 -12.98 -13.62
CA PRO A 107 -2.34 -12.97 -14.76
C PRO A 107 -2.34 -11.65 -15.53
N SER A 108 -3.49 -10.97 -15.70
CA SER A 108 -3.53 -9.68 -16.41
C SER A 108 -2.74 -8.59 -15.69
N ALA A 109 -2.71 -8.59 -14.35
CA ALA A 109 -1.89 -7.65 -13.59
C ALA A 109 -0.39 -7.98 -13.71
N ARG A 110 -0.06 -9.28 -13.68
CA ARG A 110 1.31 -9.79 -13.84
C ARG A 110 1.87 -9.49 -15.24
N ASN A 111 1.10 -9.73 -16.30
CA ASN A 111 1.50 -9.52 -17.69
C ASN A 111 1.81 -8.03 -17.95
N LYS A 112 1.02 -7.13 -17.36
CA LYS A 112 1.24 -5.69 -17.44
C LYS A 112 2.28 -5.16 -16.43
N ASN A 113 2.92 -6.06 -15.66
CA ASN A 113 3.92 -5.75 -14.65
C ASN A 113 3.47 -4.68 -13.64
N LEU A 114 2.20 -4.73 -13.24
CA LEU A 114 1.67 -3.81 -12.24
C LEU A 114 2.37 -4.02 -10.90
N ARG A 115 2.67 -2.91 -10.23
CA ARG A 115 3.41 -2.90 -8.99
C ARG A 115 2.62 -2.25 -7.88
N ILE A 116 2.58 -2.93 -6.73
CA ILE A 116 2.00 -2.35 -5.53
C ILE A 116 2.95 -1.24 -5.01
N PRO A 117 2.45 -0.01 -4.78
CA PRO A 117 3.27 1.08 -4.28
C PRO A 117 3.90 0.73 -2.92
N PRO A 118 5.04 1.32 -2.54
CA PRO A 118 5.64 1.06 -1.24
C PRO A 118 4.73 1.51 -0.09
N LEU A 119 4.86 0.87 1.07
CA LEU A 119 4.02 1.12 2.24
C LEU A 119 4.00 2.61 2.65
N ILE A 120 5.13 3.31 2.47
CA ILE A 120 5.29 4.75 2.76
C ILE A 120 4.26 5.62 2.00
N LYS A 121 3.88 5.23 0.78
CA LYS A 121 2.87 5.95 -0.03
C LYS A 121 1.43 5.55 0.36
N ARG A 122 1.25 4.29 0.79
CA ARG A 122 -0.07 3.70 1.15
C ARG A 122 -0.54 4.05 2.56
N SER A 123 0.40 4.25 3.50
CA SER A 123 0.11 4.56 4.90
C SER A 123 1.11 5.58 5.45
N LYS A 124 0.64 6.81 5.69
CA LYS A 124 1.47 7.88 6.28
C LYS A 124 1.67 7.69 7.78
N ILE A 125 0.74 7.02 8.45
CA ILE A 125 0.68 6.91 9.91
C ILE A 125 1.85 6.09 10.45
N ILE A 126 2.22 4.99 9.76
CA ILE A 126 3.31 4.09 10.18
C ILE A 126 4.69 4.74 10.01
N THR A 127 4.81 5.76 9.15
CA THR A 127 6.09 6.42 8.84
C THR A 127 6.42 7.64 9.72
N LYS A 128 5.53 8.02 10.65
CA LYS A 128 5.90 9.00 11.69
C LYS A 128 6.93 8.34 12.61
N LYS A 129 8.21 8.52 12.26
CA LYS A 129 9.43 8.18 13.01
C LYS A 129 9.13 7.40 14.29
N SER A 130 9.22 6.06 14.20
CA SER A 130 9.54 5.26 15.37
C SER A 130 10.70 5.96 16.10
N CYS A 131 10.48 6.20 17.39
CA CYS A 131 11.31 6.90 18.37
C CYS A 131 12.77 6.41 18.45
N LEU A 132 13.56 6.56 17.38
CA LEU A 132 14.97 6.14 17.34
C LEU A 132 15.90 7.30 16.95
N SER A 133 15.44 8.30 16.21
CA SER A 133 16.25 9.49 15.90
C SER A 133 16.34 10.50 17.06
N SER A 134 15.42 10.46 18.02
CA SER A 134 15.44 11.31 19.22
C SER A 134 16.39 10.81 20.30
N LEU A 135 16.64 9.49 20.37
CA LEU A 135 17.63 8.91 21.30
C LEU A 135 19.08 9.19 20.86
N LEU A 136 19.37 9.10 19.55
CA LEU A 136 20.70 9.35 19.01
C LEU A 136 21.15 10.82 19.15
N LEU A 137 20.23 11.79 19.14
CA LEU A 137 20.58 13.20 19.40
C LEU A 137 20.87 13.48 20.89
N LYS A 138 20.24 12.76 21.82
CA LYS A 138 20.50 12.92 23.26
C LYS A 138 21.88 12.38 23.67
N ASN A 139 22.37 11.33 23.02
CA ASN A 139 23.70 10.78 23.31
C ASN A 139 24.87 11.63 22.81
N LYS A 140 24.70 12.45 21.76
CA LYS A 140 25.78 13.36 21.33
C LYS A 140 26.08 14.46 22.37
N ARG A 141 25.06 15.00 23.05
CA ARG A 141 25.25 15.99 24.12
C ARG A 141 25.92 15.39 25.37
N LEU A 142 25.64 14.14 25.70
CA LEU A 142 26.27 13.46 26.84
C LEU A 142 27.76 13.17 26.61
N VAL A 143 28.16 12.85 25.37
CA VAL A 143 29.57 12.62 25.01
C VAL A 143 30.38 13.92 24.97
N GLU A 144 29.76 15.06 24.64
CA GLU A 144 30.42 16.36 24.70
C GLU A 144 30.61 16.86 26.15
N LEU A 145 29.66 16.58 27.05
CA LEU A 145 29.77 16.94 28.48
C LEU A 145 30.84 16.14 29.22
N TRP A 146 31.13 14.90 28.79
CA TRP A 146 32.19 14.07 29.36
C TRP A 146 33.62 14.43 28.91
N LYS A 147 33.76 15.26 27.88
CA LYS A 147 35.07 15.75 27.39
C LYS A 147 35.52 17.06 28.04
N LEU A 148 34.70 17.64 28.92
CA LEU A 148 34.93 18.94 29.57
C LEU A 148 35.09 18.80 31.10
N SER A 149 35.22 17.58 31.64
CA SER A 149 35.69 17.27 33.00
C SER A 149 37.02 16.53 32.92
#